data_AF-A0A7Z0J3U2-F1
#
_entry.id   AF-A0A7Z0J3U2-F1
#
_cell.length_a   1.000
_cell.length_b   1.000
_cell.length_c   1.000
_cell.angle_alpha   90.00
_cell.angle_beta   90.00
_cell.angle_gamma   90.00
#
_symmetry.space_group_name_H-M   'P 1'
#
loop_
_entity.id
_entity.type
_entity.pdbx_description
1 polymer ?
#
loop_
_entity_poly.entity_id
_entity_poly.type
_entity_poly.pdbx_seq_one_letter_code
_entity_poly.pdbx_strand_id
1 'polypeptide(L)' 'MEGEFGPNYAHVLADSLVLSQYQMSVKATLEAGVSPRDVWDAVCDQQDVPAERRLGRDIAPKR' A
#
# COMPACT_ATOMS: atom_id res chain seq x y z
N MET A 1 -1.65 0.22 -5.02
CA MET A 1 -2.66 -0.19 -4.01
C MET A 1 -3.94 -0.72 -4.67
N GLU A 2 -4.59 0.04 -5.56
CA GLU A 2 -5.85 -0.38 -6.23
C GLU A 2 -5.76 -1.70 -7.01
N GLY A 3 -4.58 -2.04 -7.55
CA GLY A 3 -4.38 -3.32 -8.27
C GLY A 3 -4.59 -4.56 -7.40
N GLU A 4 -4.29 -4.48 -6.10
CA GLU A 4 -4.39 -5.61 -5.18
C GLU A 4 -5.66 -5.60 -4.33
N PHE A 5 -6.12 -4.40 -3.96
CA PHE A 5 -7.24 -4.25 -3.03
C PHE A 5 -8.53 -3.77 -3.72
N GLY A 6 -8.47 -3.40 -5.00
CA GLY A 6 -9.58 -2.75 -5.71
C GLY A 6 -9.75 -1.27 -5.31
N PRO A 7 -10.47 -0.47 -6.12
CA PRO A 7 -10.49 0.99 -5.97
C PRO A 7 -11.10 1.43 -4.64
N ASN A 8 -12.24 0.88 -4.24
CA ASN A 8 -12.95 1.35 -3.05
C ASN A 8 -12.25 0.94 -1.74
N TYR A 9 -11.76 -0.30 -1.66
CA TYR A 9 -11.10 -0.81 -0.46
C TYR A 9 -9.67 -0.28 -0.32
N ALA A 10 -8.95 -0.03 -1.43
CA ALA A 10 -7.65 0.62 -1.38
C ALA A 10 -7.70 2.02 -0.74
N HIS A 11 -8.74 2.81 -1.00
CA HIS A 11 -8.89 4.12 -0.39
C HIS A 11 -9.18 4.04 1.12
N VAL A 12 -10.05 3.12 1.55
CA VAL A 12 -10.31 2.89 2.98
C VAL A 12 -9.04 2.40 3.69
N LEU A 13 -8.30 1.49 3.07
CA LEU A 13 -7.06 0.95 3.61
C LEU A 13 -5.99 2.04 3.72
N ALA A 14 -5.87 2.93 2.73
CA ALA A 14 -4.95 4.07 2.78
C ALA A 14 -5.27 5.06 3.93
N ASP A 15 -6.55 5.26 4.23
CA ASP A 15 -6.99 6.22 5.25
C ASP A 15 -6.97 5.62 6.67
N SER A 16 -7.38 4.35 6.80
CA SER A 16 -7.70 3.72 8.09
C SER A 16 -6.66 2.71 8.57
N LEU A 17 -5.82 2.14 7.69
CA LEU A 17 -4.83 1.15 8.11
C LEU A 17 -3.67 1.86 8.82
N VAL A 18 -3.56 1.63 10.13
CA VAL A 18 -2.39 2.01 10.93
C VAL A 18 -1.30 0.97 10.71
N LEU A 19 -0.15 1.39 10.16
CA LEU A 19 1.00 0.54 9.95
C LEU A 19 1.73 0.31 11.26
N SER A 20 1.83 -0.95 11.70
CA SER A 20 2.49 -1.34 12.95
C SER A 20 3.94 -0.87 13.03
N GLN A 21 4.66 -0.84 11.90
CA GLN A 21 6.04 -0.37 11.84
C GLN A 21 6.18 1.13 12.14
N TYR A 22 5.20 1.95 11.73
CA TYR A 22 5.27 3.41 11.81
C TYR A 22 4.32 4.01 12.84
N GLN A 23 3.42 3.20 13.41
CA GLN A 23 2.37 3.61 14.36
C GLN A 23 1.48 4.74 13.82
N MET A 24 1.36 4.84 12.49
CA MET A 24 0.64 5.89 11.77
C MET A 24 -0.17 5.27 10.63
N SER A 25 -1.20 5.99 10.16
CA SER A 25 -1.93 5.54 8.98
C SER A 25 -1.03 5.51 7.74
N VAL A 26 -1.40 4.70 6.74
CA VAL A 26 -0.70 4.67 5.44
C VAL A 26 -0.55 6.07 4.86
N LYS A 27 -1.63 6.86 4.86
CA LYS A 27 -1.62 8.25 4.41
C LYS A 27 -0.67 9.13 5.23
N ALA A 28 -0.75 9.08 6.57
CA ALA A 28 0.11 9.88 7.44
C ALA A 28 1.60 9.51 7.26
N THR A 29 1.88 8.22 7.01
CA THR A 29 3.24 7.73 6.77
C THR A 29 3.81 8.28 5.46
N LEU A 30 2.99 8.35 4.40
CA LEU A 30 3.36 9.01 3.14
C LEU A 30 3.58 10.52 3.33
N GLU A 31 2.70 11.19 4.09
CA GLU A 31 2.81 12.62 4.39
C GLU A 31 4.05 12.94 5.24
N ALA A 32 4.50 12.00 6.08
CA ALA A 32 5.75 12.09 6.85
C ALA A 32 7.02 11.93 5.98
N GLY A 33 6.87 11.69 4.67
CA GLY A 33 7.99 11.60 3.73
C GLY A 33 8.63 10.21 3.62
N VAL A 34 7.99 9.16 4.17
CA VAL A 34 8.44 7.78 3.98
C VAL A 34 8.28 7.39 2.51
N SER A 35 9.25 6.62 2.00
CA SER A 35 9.25 6.20 0.60
C SER A 35 7.96 5.42 0.27
N PRO A 36 7.31 5.66 -0.88
CA PRO A 36 6.12 4.90 -1.27
C PRO A 36 6.36 3.39 -1.36
N ARG A 37 7.62 2.99 -1.63
CA ARG A 37 8.03 1.59 -1.70
C ARG A 37 8.05 0.95 -0.30
N ASP A 38 8.60 1.64 0.70
CA ASP A 38 8.59 1.18 2.09
C ASP A 38 7.17 1.10 2.65
N VAL A 39 6.35 2.12 2.39
CA VAL A 39 4.94 2.12 2.78
C VAL A 39 4.21 0.94 2.16
N TRP A 40 4.47 0.65 0.87
CA TRP A 40 3.88 -0.50 0.20
C TRP A 40 4.34 -1.83 0.79
N ASP A 41 5.61 -1.98 1.10
CA ASP A 41 6.12 -3.21 1.72
C ASP A 41 5.51 -3.43 3.12
N ALA A 42 5.41 -2.38 3.94
CA ALA A 42 4.77 -2.42 5.25
C ALA A 42 3.28 -2.77 5.17
N VAL A 43 2.55 -2.23 4.17
CA VAL A 43 1.16 -2.64 3.89
C VAL A 43 1.13 -4.12 3.52
N CYS A 44 1.99 -4.57 2.62
CA CYS A 44 2.02 -5.95 2.16
C CYS A 44 2.37 -6.94 3.28
N ASP A 45 3.31 -6.60 4.16
CA ASP A 45 3.65 -7.40 5.34
C ASP A 45 2.45 -7.52 6.28
N GLN A 46 1.84 -6.38 6.65
CA GLN A 46 0.73 -6.35 7.61
C GLN A 46 -0.57 -6.97 7.06
N GLN A 47 -0.77 -6.99 5.75
CA GLN A 47 -1.94 -7.59 5.09
C GLN A 47 -1.67 -9.01 4.58
N ASP A 48 -0.52 -9.60 4.94
CA ASP A 48 -0.10 -10.94 4.54
C ASP A 48 -0.16 -11.12 3.00
N VAL A 49 0.24 -10.09 2.26
CA VAL A 49 0.27 -10.13 0.80
C VAL A 49 1.50 -10.92 0.36
N PRO A 50 1.32 -12.06 -0.34
CA PRO A 50 2.43 -12.87 -0.79
C PRO A 50 3.28 -12.13 -1.81
N ALA A 51 4.61 -12.35 -1.76
CA ALA A 51 5.61 -11.61 -2.53
C ALA A 51 5.32 -11.57 -4.04
N GLU A 52 4.82 -12.67 -4.60
CA GLU A 52 4.45 -12.80 -6.01
C GLU A 52 3.33 -11.84 -6.46
N ARG A 53 2.51 -11.34 -5.53
CA ARG A 53 1.38 -10.43 -5.78
C ARG A 53 1.72 -8.96 -5.50
N ARG A 54 2.79 -8.70 -4.73
CA ARG A 54 3.19 -7.33 -4.34
C ARG A 54 3.56 -6.44 -5.52
N LEU A 55 3.92 -7.01 -6.66
CA LEU A 55 4.26 -6.23 -7.86
C LEU A 55 3.02 -5.66 -8.58
N GLY A 56 1.81 -6.06 -8.16
CA GLY A 56 0.59 -5.71 -8.87
C GLY A 56 0.46 -6.42 -10.22
N ARG A 57 -0.66 -6.22 -10.91
CA ARG A 57 -0.77 -6.60 -12.33
C ARG A 57 0.17 -5.75 -13.16
N ASP A 58 0.84 -6.37 -14.14
CA ASP A 58 1.56 -5.65 -15.18
C ASP A 58 0.57 -4.71 -15.90
N ILE A 59 0.77 -3.40 -15.74
CA ILE A 59 -0.03 -2.38 -16.38
C ILE A 59 0.84 -1.82 -17.50
N ALA A 60 0.48 -2.12 -18.75
CA ALA A 60 1.16 -1.53 -19.89
C ALA A 60 1.14 0.01 -19.74
N PRO A 61 2.28 0.70 -19.92
CA PRO A 61 2.35 2.14 -19.74
C PRO A 61 1.33 2.82 -20.67
N LYS A 62 0.54 3.75 -20.12
CA LYS A 62 -0.36 4.58 -20.94
C LYS A 62 0.49 5.36 -21.93
N ARG A 63 0.26 5.13 -23.22
CA ARG A 63 0.84 5.88 -24.35
C ARG A 63 0.36 7.33 -24.35
#